data_AF-A0A2G5V5V3-F1
#
_entry.id   AF-A0A2G5V5V3-F1
#
_cell.length_a   1.000
_cell.length_b   1.000
_cell.length_c   1.000
_cell.angle_alpha   90.00
_cell.angle_beta   90.00
_cell.angle_gamma   90.00
#
_symmetry.space_group_name_H-M   'P 1'
#
loop_
_entity.id
_entity.type
_entity.pdbx_description
1 polymer ?
#
loop_
_entity_poly.entity_id
_entity_poly.type
_entity_poly.pdbx_seq_one_letter_code
_entity_poly.pdbx_strand_id
1 'polypeptide(L)'
;MSNIMSENCLKTLFYYVANKQRNSQDIEISSIGIQSDYEFIRIANDSFIIHPKVGENYSWTFLENSVLKLSSGDKTDNFTATVSSTKQDIYRKIVQIFLNHPGTTIRRLELVDYPDGLEQCKPLKVHHLRWNMSICSERFDYTTCFNCLRSFPIDTVEIIWNGADNMIFSEDVISSARNLGIKTRKALPIEAILKFKSSYLLIYQIISCDDFLILCESWLKNRKPIGTKINMKISTKEMYKFVERSDFKLLSTEENGKLYISMDESRSRIEITIMSSDRITVKVVNKD
;
A
#
# COMPACT_ATOMS: atom_id res chain seq x y z
N MET A 1 22.89 35.86 -17.34
CA MET A 1 22.90 35.61 -15.89
C MET A 1 21.85 34.53 -15.61
N SER A 2 22.30 33.31 -15.33
CA SER A 2 21.44 32.18 -14.98
C SER A 2 20.88 32.40 -13.57
N ASN A 3 19.57 32.59 -13.45
CA ASN A 3 18.90 32.53 -12.17
C ASN A 3 18.90 31.06 -11.70
N ILE A 4 19.91 30.71 -10.91
CA ILE A 4 19.94 29.47 -10.14
C ILE A 4 18.75 29.54 -9.18
N MET A 5 17.77 28.63 -9.33
CA MET A 5 16.70 28.51 -8.33
C MET A 5 17.31 28.15 -6.98
N SER A 6 17.34 29.12 -6.08
CA SER A 6 17.56 28.86 -4.66
C SER A 6 16.38 28.05 -4.10
N GLU A 7 16.58 27.34 -2.99
CA GLU A 7 15.52 26.68 -2.22
C GLU A 7 14.32 27.61 -1.96
N ASN A 8 14.58 28.92 -1.86
CA ASN A 8 13.56 29.95 -1.71
C ASN A 8 12.66 30.11 -2.94
N CYS A 9 13.13 29.84 -4.16
CA CYS A 9 12.29 29.88 -5.36
C CYS A 9 11.35 28.67 -5.43
N LEU A 10 11.80 27.47 -5.03
CA LEU A 10 10.95 26.28 -4.94
C LEU A 10 9.91 26.46 -3.84
N LYS A 11 10.36 26.96 -2.68
CA LYS A 11 9.46 27.40 -1.61
C LYS A 11 8.49 28.45 -2.11
N THR A 12 8.89 29.43 -2.92
CA THR A 12 8.00 30.49 -3.45
C THR A 12 6.98 29.94 -4.44
N LEU A 13 7.36 28.99 -5.28
CA LEU A 13 6.46 28.29 -6.20
C LEU A 13 5.43 27.45 -5.43
N PHE A 14 5.90 26.73 -4.41
CA PHE A 14 5.04 26.00 -3.49
C PHE A 14 4.19 26.93 -2.65
N TYR A 15 4.74 28.03 -2.15
CA TYR A 15 4.01 29.12 -1.51
C TYR A 15 3.09 29.83 -2.50
N TYR A 16 3.25 29.74 -3.82
CA TYR A 16 2.26 30.26 -4.75
C TYR A 16 1.07 29.29 -4.87
N VAL A 17 1.35 27.98 -4.82
CA VAL A 17 0.35 26.91 -4.71
C VAL A 17 -0.29 26.84 -3.31
N ALA A 18 0.44 27.26 -2.24
CA ALA A 18 0.08 27.08 -0.82
C ALA A 18 -0.21 28.40 -0.05
N ASN A 19 0.33 29.57 -0.44
CA ASN A 19 0.04 30.89 0.18
C ASN A 19 -1.29 31.47 -0.29
N LYS A 20 -2.35 30.70 -0.08
CA LYS A 20 -3.53 31.25 0.58
C LYS A 20 -3.66 30.84 2.05
N GLN A 21 -2.68 30.13 2.64
CA GLN A 21 -2.83 29.57 3.99
C GLN A 21 -1.68 29.91 4.96
N ARG A 22 -1.55 31.18 5.33
CA ARG A 22 -0.78 31.54 6.54
C ARG A 22 -1.47 31.12 7.87
N ASN A 23 -2.67 30.55 7.84
CA ASN A 23 -3.52 30.45 9.05
C ASN A 23 -4.20 29.09 9.35
N SER A 24 -3.95 27.98 8.63
CA SER A 24 -4.52 26.67 9.00
C SER A 24 -3.45 25.71 9.53
N GLN A 25 -3.63 25.24 10.76
CA GLN A 25 -2.68 24.37 11.45
C GLN A 25 -2.67 22.91 10.95
N ASP A 26 -3.74 22.48 10.28
CA ASP A 26 -3.90 21.11 9.77
C ASP A 26 -4.25 21.13 8.28
N ILE A 27 -3.63 20.22 7.51
CA ILE A 27 -3.91 20.01 6.09
C ILE A 27 -4.32 18.56 5.88
N GLU A 28 -5.50 18.35 5.31
CA GLU A 28 -5.96 17.03 4.89
C GLU A 28 -5.84 16.87 3.37
N ILE A 29 -5.25 15.77 2.94
CA ILE A 29 -5.02 15.43 1.54
C ILE A 29 -5.82 14.17 1.22
N SER A 30 -6.76 14.24 0.28
CA SER A 30 -7.58 13.07 -0.10
C SER A 30 -6.74 12.00 -0.80
N SER A 31 -5.85 12.39 -1.71
CA SER A 31 -5.00 11.48 -2.45
C SER A 31 -3.69 12.13 -2.89
N ILE A 32 -2.64 11.33 -3.04
CA ILE A 32 -1.39 11.74 -3.65
C ILE A 32 -0.77 10.56 -4.39
N GLY A 33 -0.28 10.78 -5.61
CA GLY A 33 0.40 9.79 -6.44
C GLY A 33 1.87 10.13 -6.64
N ILE A 34 2.75 9.29 -6.11
CA ILE A 34 4.20 9.41 -6.26
C ILE A 34 4.63 8.34 -7.26
N GLN A 35 4.98 8.77 -8.47
CA GLN A 35 5.54 7.91 -9.51
C GLN A 35 6.96 8.36 -9.79
N SER A 36 7.93 7.46 -9.72
CA SER A 36 9.33 7.77 -10.04
C SER A 36 9.65 7.26 -11.44
N ASP A 37 9.39 8.11 -12.42
CA ASP A 37 10.00 8.05 -13.77
C ASP A 37 10.93 9.24 -14.01
N TYR A 38 11.09 10.11 -13.00
CA TYR A 38 11.73 11.44 -13.07
C TYR A 38 11.12 12.39 -14.11
N GLU A 39 9.93 12.08 -14.62
CA GLU A 39 9.21 12.85 -15.62
C GLU A 39 7.92 13.45 -15.05
N PHE A 40 7.31 12.82 -14.04
CA PHE A 40 5.99 13.20 -13.55
C PHE A 40 5.79 13.05 -12.02
N ILE A 41 5.18 14.06 -11.39
CA ILE A 41 4.62 13.95 -10.02
C ILE A 41 3.12 14.31 -10.08
N ARG A 42 2.25 13.42 -9.57
CA ARG A 42 0.81 13.67 -9.49
C ARG A 42 0.34 13.89 -8.07
N ILE A 43 -0.06 15.10 -7.75
CA ILE A 43 -0.69 15.41 -6.46
C ILE A 43 -2.16 15.71 -6.74
N ALA A 44 -3.06 14.76 -6.43
CA ALA A 44 -4.49 14.86 -6.73
C ALA A 44 -5.30 14.90 -5.43
N ASN A 45 -5.73 16.09 -4.98
CA ASN A 45 -6.49 16.26 -3.74
C ASN A 45 -7.94 16.68 -4.03
N ASP A 46 -8.90 15.85 -3.63
CA ASP A 46 -10.36 16.07 -3.68
C ASP A 46 -10.88 16.90 -2.50
N SER A 47 -10.02 17.21 -1.53
CA SER A 47 -10.37 17.90 -0.28
C SER A 47 -9.44 19.09 -0.06
N PHE A 48 -9.68 20.17 -0.80
CA PHE A 48 -9.28 21.49 -0.35
C PHE A 48 -10.46 22.45 -0.44
N ILE A 49 -10.81 23.05 0.71
CA ILE A 49 -11.34 24.40 0.72
C ILE A 49 -10.13 25.33 0.52
N ILE A 50 -9.71 25.43 -0.73
CA ILE A 50 -9.00 26.56 -1.30
C ILE A 50 -9.93 26.96 -2.46
N HIS A 51 -10.33 28.22 -2.59
CA HIS A 51 -10.91 28.67 -3.86
C HIS A 51 -9.74 28.87 -4.86
N PRO A 52 -9.33 27.80 -5.55
CA PRO A 52 -9.66 27.50 -6.95
C PRO A 52 -10.78 26.44 -7.04
N LYS A 53 -11.39 26.29 -8.22
CA LYS A 53 -12.63 25.52 -8.35
C LYS A 53 -12.45 24.06 -7.90
N VAL A 54 -13.40 23.56 -7.12
CA VAL A 54 -13.55 22.14 -6.77
C VAL A 54 -13.45 21.30 -8.04
N GLY A 55 -12.50 20.36 -8.10
CA GLY A 55 -12.33 19.41 -9.22
C GLY A 55 -11.05 19.54 -10.07
N GLU A 56 -10.09 20.40 -9.71
CA GLU A 56 -8.85 20.55 -10.50
C GLU A 56 -7.73 19.61 -10.01
N ASN A 57 -7.18 18.78 -10.92
CA ASN A 57 -5.98 17.98 -10.67
C ASN A 57 -4.73 18.85 -10.89
N TYR A 58 -3.78 18.81 -9.95
CA TYR A 58 -2.46 19.41 -10.14
C TYR A 58 -1.45 18.38 -10.65
N SER A 59 -0.71 18.73 -11.69
CA SER A 59 0.41 17.90 -12.14
C SER A 59 1.64 18.72 -12.47
N TRP A 60 2.79 18.14 -12.12
CA TRP A 60 4.11 18.70 -12.37
C TRP A 60 4.79 17.85 -13.44
N THR A 61 5.23 18.49 -14.52
CA THR A 61 5.97 17.83 -15.60
C THR A 61 7.32 18.49 -15.77
N PHE A 62 8.37 17.68 -15.82
CA PHE A 62 9.71 18.14 -16.17
C PHE A 62 9.84 18.22 -17.69
N LEU A 63 10.10 19.41 -18.23
CA LEU A 63 10.45 19.62 -19.63
C LEU A 63 11.97 19.53 -19.83
N GLU A 64 12.42 19.49 -21.10
CA GLU A 64 13.84 19.57 -21.45
C GLU A 64 14.52 20.77 -20.76
N ASN A 65 15.75 20.58 -20.26
CA ASN A 65 16.54 21.59 -19.54
C ASN A 65 16.04 22.00 -18.13
N SER A 66 15.46 21.07 -17.38
CA SER A 66 15.08 21.24 -15.96
C SER A 66 13.95 22.25 -15.71
N VAL A 67 13.11 22.47 -16.70
CA VAL A 67 11.96 23.38 -16.62
C VAL A 67 10.77 22.66 -15.97
N LEU A 68 10.22 23.25 -14.90
CA LEU A 68 9.11 22.68 -14.12
C LEU A 68 7.77 23.31 -14.49
N LYS A 69 6.93 22.60 -15.24
CA LYS A 69 5.60 23.07 -15.62
C LYS A 69 4.53 22.66 -14.60
N LEU A 70 3.70 23.60 -14.16
CA LEU A 70 2.51 23.35 -13.34
C LEU A 70 1.25 23.41 -14.21
N SER A 71 0.35 22.46 -14.02
CA SER A 71 -0.98 22.46 -14.63
C SER A 71 -2.06 22.31 -13.57
N SER A 72 -3.17 23.04 -13.72
CA SER A 72 -4.36 23.03 -12.85
C SER A 72 -5.62 23.00 -13.72
N GLY A 73 -6.22 21.82 -13.91
CA GLY A 73 -7.39 21.67 -14.79
C GLY A 73 -7.10 22.11 -16.24
N ASP A 74 -7.97 22.93 -16.84
CA ASP A 74 -7.77 23.49 -18.19
C ASP A 74 -6.79 24.67 -18.22
N LYS A 75 -6.32 25.14 -17.05
CA LYS A 75 -5.36 26.24 -16.94
C LYS A 75 -3.95 25.69 -16.76
N THR A 76 -3.09 26.09 -17.69
CA THR A 76 -1.68 25.75 -17.65
C THR A 76 -0.91 27.01 -17.32
N ASP A 77 -0.46 27.14 -16.07
CA ASP A 77 0.48 28.18 -15.68
C ASP A 77 1.90 27.66 -15.93
N ASN A 78 2.49 28.11 -17.04
CA ASN A 78 3.86 27.74 -17.39
C ASN A 78 4.83 28.51 -16.48
N PHE A 79 5.33 27.81 -15.47
CA PHE A 79 6.51 28.26 -14.74
C PHE A 79 7.74 27.72 -15.45
N THR A 80 8.65 28.61 -15.85
CA THR A 80 9.92 28.22 -16.46
C THR A 80 11.03 28.59 -15.51
N ALA A 81 11.70 27.59 -14.97
CA ALA A 81 12.86 27.79 -14.12
C ALA A 81 14.00 26.88 -14.55
N THR A 82 15.21 27.42 -14.62
CA THR A 82 16.42 26.64 -14.92
C THR A 82 17.01 26.17 -13.60
N VAL A 83 17.13 24.85 -13.43
CA VAL A 83 17.61 24.26 -12.18
C VAL A 83 18.95 23.57 -12.43
N SER A 84 19.96 23.90 -11.61
CA SER A 84 21.32 23.34 -11.69
C SER A 84 21.47 21.99 -10.97
N SER A 85 20.37 21.40 -10.49
CA SER A 85 20.33 20.11 -9.80
C SER A 85 19.85 19.00 -10.75
N THR A 86 20.12 17.74 -10.41
CA THR A 86 19.58 16.61 -11.17
C THR A 86 18.06 16.57 -11.08
N LYS A 87 17.38 15.98 -12.07
CA LYS A 87 15.91 15.80 -12.04
C LYS A 87 15.47 15.07 -10.76
N GLN A 88 16.23 14.06 -10.34
CA GLN A 88 16.00 13.29 -9.11
C GLN A 88 16.07 14.16 -7.85
N ASP A 89 17.06 15.05 -7.73
CA ASP A 89 17.17 15.93 -6.55
C ASP A 89 16.00 16.91 -6.46
N ILE A 90 15.54 17.41 -7.61
CA ILE A 90 14.40 18.32 -7.68
C ILE A 90 13.12 17.58 -7.30
N TYR A 91 12.92 16.39 -7.85
CA TYR A 91 11.83 15.49 -7.50
C TYR A 91 11.76 15.26 -5.98
N ARG A 92 12.88 14.85 -5.37
CA ARG A 92 12.98 14.62 -3.92
C ARG A 92 12.61 15.86 -3.12
N LYS A 93 13.13 17.03 -3.50
CA LYS A 93 12.82 18.30 -2.83
C LYS A 93 11.34 18.65 -2.94
N ILE A 94 10.71 18.45 -4.10
CA ILE A 94 9.28 18.71 -4.31
C ILE A 94 8.44 17.81 -3.40
N VAL A 95 8.71 16.51 -3.39
CA VAL A 95 8.03 15.53 -2.52
C VAL A 95 8.17 15.92 -1.05
N GLN A 96 9.40 16.21 -0.60
CA GLN A 96 9.69 16.58 0.78
C GLN A 96 9.00 17.88 1.19
N ILE A 97 9.06 18.93 0.37
CA ILE A 97 8.42 20.22 0.69
C ILE A 97 6.92 20.03 0.87
N PHE A 98 6.29 19.23 0.03
CA PHE A 98 4.85 19.02 0.07
C PHE A 98 4.44 18.17 1.27
N LEU A 99 5.10 17.04 1.48
CA LEU A 99 4.74 16.07 2.52
C LEU A 99 5.15 16.51 3.92
N ASN A 100 6.21 17.32 4.05
CA ASN A 100 6.69 17.79 5.36
C ASN A 100 5.96 19.02 5.89
N HIS A 101 4.87 19.44 5.25
CA HIS A 101 4.05 20.51 5.81
C HIS A 101 3.50 20.06 7.18
N PRO A 102 3.61 20.89 8.23
CA PRO A 102 3.06 20.55 9.55
C PRO A 102 1.58 20.17 9.48
N GLY A 103 1.16 19.19 10.28
CA GLY A 103 -0.24 18.76 10.37
C GLY A 103 -0.77 17.98 9.15
N THR A 104 0.09 17.58 8.21
CA THR A 104 -0.34 16.87 7.00
C THR A 104 -0.87 15.47 7.32
N THR A 105 -2.14 15.24 6.98
CA THR A 105 -2.79 13.93 7.00
C THR A 105 -3.17 13.54 5.59
N ILE A 106 -2.89 12.29 5.21
CA ILE A 106 -3.08 11.78 3.86
C ILE A 106 -4.07 10.61 3.94
N ARG A 107 -5.23 10.76 3.30
CA ARG A 107 -6.21 9.67 3.22
C ARG A 107 -5.70 8.55 2.33
N ARG A 108 -5.14 8.88 1.15
CA ARG A 108 -4.62 7.90 0.19
C ARG A 108 -3.25 8.30 -0.36
N LEU A 109 -2.26 7.45 -0.17
CA LEU A 109 -0.94 7.55 -0.78
C LEU A 109 -0.81 6.45 -1.83
N GLU A 110 -0.65 6.83 -3.09
CA GLU A 110 -0.35 5.92 -4.19
C GLU A 110 1.12 6.02 -4.56
N LEU A 111 1.83 4.90 -4.55
CA LEU A 111 3.22 4.80 -4.94
C LEU A 111 3.32 3.97 -6.23
N VAL A 112 4.22 4.35 -7.12
CA VAL A 112 4.60 3.58 -8.31
C VAL A 112 6.11 3.38 -8.32
N ASP A 113 6.53 2.13 -8.42
CA ASP A 113 7.92 1.68 -8.36
C ASP A 113 8.64 2.13 -7.09
N TYR A 114 9.82 2.74 -7.19
CA TYR A 114 10.57 3.19 -6.02
C TYR A 114 10.16 4.63 -5.66
N PRO A 115 9.64 4.89 -4.45
CA PRO A 115 9.11 6.21 -4.09
C PRO A 115 10.23 7.15 -3.61
N ASP A 116 11.01 7.70 -4.55
CA ASP A 116 12.04 8.70 -4.24
C ASP A 116 11.46 9.89 -3.44
N GLY A 117 12.23 10.40 -2.48
CA GLY A 117 11.87 11.56 -1.67
C GLY A 117 11.16 11.23 -0.36
N LEU A 118 10.62 10.01 -0.20
CA LEU A 118 10.04 9.57 1.09
C LEU A 118 11.10 9.36 2.18
N GLU A 119 12.34 9.04 1.79
CA GLU A 119 13.45 8.72 2.72
C GLU A 119 13.82 9.87 3.67
N GLN A 120 13.46 11.10 3.33
CA GLN A 120 13.70 12.31 4.12
C GLN A 120 12.41 13.00 4.57
N CYS A 121 11.27 12.34 4.41
CA CYS A 121 10.02 12.85 4.94
C CYS A 121 9.97 12.69 6.47
N LYS A 122 9.39 13.68 7.16
CA LYS A 122 8.98 13.58 8.55
C LYS A 122 7.86 12.54 8.68
N PRO A 123 7.58 12.03 9.89
CA PRO A 123 6.43 11.15 10.13
C PRO A 123 5.14 11.63 9.45
N LEU A 124 4.59 10.81 8.55
CA LEU A 124 3.38 11.10 7.78
C LEU A 124 2.21 10.26 8.31
N LYS A 125 1.07 10.90 8.54
CA LYS A 125 -0.16 10.19 8.90
C LYS A 125 -0.89 9.76 7.62
N VAL A 126 -0.75 8.48 7.26
CA VAL A 126 -1.36 7.89 6.06
C VAL A 126 -2.41 6.84 6.44
N HIS A 127 -3.61 6.93 5.87
CA HIS A 127 -4.68 5.96 6.13
C HIS A 127 -4.70 4.79 5.16
N HIS A 128 -4.63 5.06 3.85
CA HIS A 128 -4.55 4.04 2.80
C HIS A 128 -3.25 4.21 2.01
N LEU A 129 -2.46 3.15 1.92
CA LEU A 129 -1.31 3.05 1.04
C LEU A 129 -1.64 2.10 -0.10
N ARG A 130 -1.52 2.57 -1.34
CA ARG A 130 -1.56 1.72 -2.53
C ARG A 130 -0.21 1.77 -3.20
N TRP A 131 0.36 0.63 -3.53
CA TRP A 131 1.67 0.56 -4.16
C TRP A 131 1.66 -0.37 -5.36
N ASN A 132 1.96 0.17 -6.54
CA ASN A 132 2.23 -0.62 -7.73
C ASN A 132 3.75 -0.70 -7.93
N MET A 133 4.33 -1.89 -7.85
CA MET A 133 5.78 -2.03 -7.78
C MET A 133 6.31 -3.16 -8.67
N SER A 134 7.41 -2.86 -9.36
CA SER A 134 8.21 -3.84 -10.10
C SER A 134 9.65 -3.84 -9.63
N ILE A 135 10.00 -4.80 -8.76
CA ILE A 135 11.38 -4.97 -8.27
C ILE A 135 12.17 -5.88 -9.21
N CYS A 136 13.19 -5.35 -9.88
CA CYS A 136 14.08 -6.14 -10.74
C CYS A 136 15.34 -6.66 -10.02
N SER A 137 15.61 -6.21 -8.78
CA SER A 137 16.81 -6.56 -8.00
C SER A 137 16.45 -7.22 -6.67
N GLU A 138 17.15 -8.29 -6.31
CA GLU A 138 16.97 -9.03 -5.05
C GLU A 138 17.58 -8.32 -3.81
N ARG A 139 18.24 -7.16 -3.99
CA ARG A 139 18.98 -6.47 -2.92
C ARG A 139 18.47 -5.08 -2.61
N PHE A 140 17.21 -4.82 -2.89
CA PHE A 140 16.66 -3.48 -2.73
C PHE A 140 16.27 -3.23 -1.26
N ASP A 141 16.85 -2.20 -0.63
CA ASP A 141 16.52 -1.80 0.75
C ASP A 141 15.37 -0.80 0.77
N TYR A 142 14.24 -1.20 1.34
CA TYR A 142 13.04 -0.37 1.48
C TYR A 142 12.91 0.28 2.86
N THR A 143 13.84 -0.03 3.77
CA THR A 143 13.77 0.37 5.17
C THR A 143 13.72 1.89 5.30
N THR A 144 14.50 2.59 4.47
CA THR A 144 14.61 4.05 4.47
C THR A 144 13.34 4.73 3.96
N CYS A 145 12.71 4.21 2.90
CA CYS A 145 11.47 4.74 2.34
C CYS A 145 10.29 4.66 3.31
N PHE A 146 10.22 3.59 4.09
CA PHE A 146 9.11 3.37 5.02
C PHE A 146 9.26 4.08 6.36
N ASN A 147 10.43 4.65 6.68
CA ASN A 147 10.67 5.33 7.95
C ASN A 147 9.59 6.37 8.29
N CYS A 148 9.23 7.21 7.33
CA CYS A 148 8.21 8.25 7.52
C CYS A 148 6.79 7.69 7.72
N LEU A 149 6.54 6.43 7.31
CA LEU A 149 5.23 5.78 7.41
C LEU A 149 5.08 4.90 8.67
N ARG A 150 6.18 4.61 9.38
CA ARG A 150 6.17 3.72 10.56
C ARG A 150 5.54 4.32 11.82
N SER A 151 5.41 5.65 11.87
CA SER A 151 4.99 6.34 13.10
C SER A 151 3.49 6.27 13.37
N PHE A 152 2.69 6.01 12.34
CA PHE A 152 1.23 5.97 12.44
C PHE A 152 0.70 4.66 11.85
N PRO A 153 -0.32 4.04 12.46
CA PRO A 153 -0.91 2.83 11.91
C PRO A 153 -1.58 3.14 10.56
N ILE A 154 -1.33 2.28 9.57
CA ILE A 154 -2.01 2.34 8.27
C ILE A 154 -3.22 1.38 8.30
N ASP A 155 -4.40 1.91 7.96
CA ASP A 155 -5.64 1.13 7.94
C ASP A 155 -5.63 0.08 6.83
N THR A 156 -5.18 0.48 5.64
CA THR A 156 -5.19 -0.39 4.46
C THR A 156 -3.93 -0.24 3.64
N VAL A 157 -3.35 -1.37 3.26
CA VAL A 157 -2.26 -1.46 2.30
C VAL A 157 -2.69 -2.32 1.12
N GLU A 158 -2.58 -1.80 -0.09
CA GLU A 158 -2.83 -2.53 -1.34
C GLU A 158 -1.55 -2.58 -2.17
N ILE A 159 -1.05 -3.77 -2.47
CA ILE A 159 0.17 -3.95 -3.24
C ILE A 159 -0.14 -4.67 -4.55
N ILE A 160 0.28 -4.09 -5.66
CA ILE A 160 0.38 -4.75 -6.96
C ILE A 160 1.85 -5.05 -7.18
N TRP A 161 2.26 -6.31 -7.00
CA TRP A 161 3.66 -6.73 -7.05
C TRP A 161 3.96 -7.55 -8.30
N ASN A 162 4.94 -7.09 -9.06
CA ASN A 162 5.48 -7.78 -10.24
C ASN A 162 6.97 -8.14 -10.08
N GLY A 163 7.54 -7.97 -8.89
CA GLY A 163 8.99 -8.05 -8.65
C GLY A 163 9.57 -9.46 -8.54
N ALA A 164 10.89 -9.53 -8.38
CA ALA A 164 11.64 -10.75 -8.07
C ALA A 164 11.65 -11.10 -6.59
N ASP A 165 11.71 -10.09 -5.73
CA ASP A 165 11.89 -10.23 -4.29
C ASP A 165 10.61 -9.95 -3.50
N ASN A 166 10.32 -10.83 -2.53
CA ASN A 166 9.17 -10.79 -1.65
C ASN A 166 9.52 -10.35 -0.21
N MET A 167 10.80 -10.09 0.10
CA MET A 167 11.25 -9.64 1.42
C MET A 167 10.58 -8.33 1.84
N ILE A 168 10.21 -7.48 0.87
CA ILE A 168 9.44 -6.26 1.09
C ILE A 168 8.15 -6.48 1.90
N PHE A 169 7.49 -7.64 1.75
CA PHE A 169 6.27 -7.93 2.50
C PHE A 169 6.51 -8.11 4.00
N SER A 170 7.76 -8.22 4.43
CA SER A 170 8.15 -8.24 5.84
C SER A 170 8.26 -6.85 6.45
N GLU A 171 8.24 -5.78 5.65
CA GLU A 171 8.23 -4.41 6.18
C GLU A 171 7.06 -4.22 7.15
N ASP A 172 7.34 -3.68 8.34
CA ASP A 172 6.32 -3.55 9.38
C ASP A 172 5.13 -2.70 8.90
N VAL A 173 5.36 -1.67 8.10
CA VAL A 173 4.29 -0.82 7.52
C VAL A 173 3.32 -1.65 6.68
N ILE A 174 3.83 -2.65 5.96
CA ILE A 174 3.03 -3.53 5.11
C ILE A 174 2.40 -4.65 5.95
N SER A 175 3.22 -5.38 6.70
CA SER A 175 2.80 -6.58 7.42
C SER A 175 1.86 -6.31 8.59
N SER A 176 1.87 -5.11 9.15
CA SER A 176 1.01 -4.70 10.28
C SER A 176 -0.28 -3.99 9.88
N ALA A 177 -0.47 -3.68 8.59
CA ALA A 177 -1.67 -3.01 8.12
C ALA A 177 -2.93 -3.79 8.51
N ARG A 178 -3.99 -3.10 8.94
CA ARG A 178 -5.23 -3.77 9.39
C ARG A 178 -5.86 -4.59 8.25
N ASN A 179 -5.90 -4.00 7.06
CA ASN A 179 -6.31 -4.63 5.81
C ASN A 179 -5.12 -4.66 4.85
N LEU A 180 -4.73 -5.84 4.38
CA LEU A 180 -3.64 -6.00 3.43
C LEU A 180 -4.12 -6.77 2.20
N GLY A 181 -4.09 -6.11 1.04
CA GLY A 181 -4.39 -6.70 -0.26
C GLY A 181 -3.12 -6.85 -1.08
N ILE A 182 -2.85 -8.05 -1.59
CA ILE A 182 -1.71 -8.32 -2.47
C ILE A 182 -2.21 -8.93 -3.77
N LYS A 183 -1.97 -8.22 -4.86
CA LYS A 183 -2.15 -8.69 -6.23
C LYS A 183 -0.79 -8.99 -6.83
N THR A 184 -0.55 -10.23 -7.20
CA THR A 184 0.75 -10.68 -7.71
C THR A 184 0.56 -11.66 -8.86
N ARG A 185 1.53 -11.68 -9.78
CA ARG A 185 1.64 -12.73 -10.81
C ARG A 185 2.43 -13.95 -10.32
N LYS A 186 3.30 -13.76 -9.32
CA LYS A 186 4.10 -14.83 -8.70
C LYS A 186 3.44 -15.30 -7.42
N ALA A 187 3.43 -16.61 -7.19
CA ALA A 187 2.93 -17.17 -5.93
C ALA A 187 3.81 -16.69 -4.77
N LEU A 188 3.19 -16.13 -3.73
CA LEU A 188 3.87 -15.89 -2.46
C LEU A 188 4.07 -17.23 -1.76
N PRO A 189 5.27 -17.49 -1.21
CA PRO A 189 5.51 -18.67 -0.39
C PRO A 189 4.65 -18.59 0.87
N ILE A 190 4.20 -19.76 1.36
CA ILE A 190 3.30 -19.83 2.51
C ILE A 190 3.93 -19.22 3.76
N GLU A 191 5.24 -19.33 3.92
CA GLU A 191 6.01 -18.74 5.03
C GLU A 191 5.90 -17.21 5.07
N ALA A 192 5.79 -16.56 3.90
CA ALA A 192 5.56 -15.12 3.84
C ALA A 192 4.13 -14.77 4.28
N ILE A 193 3.13 -15.54 3.82
CA ILE A 193 1.73 -15.34 4.18
C ILE A 193 1.52 -15.50 5.69
N LEU A 194 2.18 -16.47 6.31
CA LEU A 194 2.09 -16.74 7.74
C LEU A 194 2.63 -15.59 8.62
N LYS A 195 3.56 -14.79 8.10
CA LYS A 195 4.18 -13.66 8.83
C LYS A 195 3.27 -12.43 8.90
N PHE A 196 2.23 -12.35 8.07
CA PHE A 196 1.34 -11.19 8.10
C PHE A 196 0.57 -11.08 9.43
N LYS A 197 0.54 -9.86 9.96
CA LYS A 197 -0.13 -9.49 11.22
C LYS A 197 -1.54 -8.91 10.96
N SER A 198 -1.90 -8.69 9.69
CA SER A 198 -3.18 -8.11 9.28
C SER A 198 -4.39 -8.90 9.75
N SER A 199 -5.44 -8.17 10.14
CA SER A 199 -6.74 -8.76 10.48
C SER A 199 -7.52 -9.23 9.26
N TYR A 200 -7.29 -8.59 8.11
CA TYR A 200 -7.91 -8.95 6.84
C TYR A 200 -6.84 -9.03 5.75
N LEU A 201 -6.75 -10.18 5.11
CA LEU A 201 -5.85 -10.46 4.01
C LEU A 201 -6.63 -10.72 2.72
N LEU A 202 -6.18 -10.16 1.62
CA LEU A 202 -6.72 -10.42 0.29
C LEU A 202 -5.56 -10.77 -0.65
N ILE A 203 -5.38 -12.05 -0.95
CA ILE A 203 -4.27 -12.52 -1.77
C ILE A 203 -4.81 -13.08 -3.08
N TYR A 204 -4.45 -12.44 -4.20
CA TYR A 204 -4.86 -12.87 -5.53
C TYR A 204 -3.90 -13.93 -6.10
N GLN A 205 -3.75 -15.06 -5.41
CA GLN A 205 -2.98 -16.22 -5.89
C GLN A 205 -3.77 -17.51 -5.68
N ILE A 206 -3.49 -18.52 -6.51
CA ILE A 206 -3.98 -19.89 -6.29
C ILE A 206 -3.11 -20.54 -5.22
N ILE A 207 -3.73 -21.03 -4.14
CA ILE A 207 -3.05 -21.80 -3.09
C ILE A 207 -3.16 -23.30 -3.36
N SER A 208 -2.12 -24.07 -3.00
CA SER A 208 -2.18 -25.54 -3.00
C SER A 208 -2.94 -26.04 -1.77
N CYS A 209 -3.46 -27.27 -1.83
CA CYS A 209 -4.11 -27.92 -0.68
C CYS A 209 -3.14 -28.06 0.51
N ASP A 210 -1.87 -28.39 0.25
CA ASP A 210 -0.88 -28.59 1.31
C ASP A 210 -0.55 -27.25 2.02
N ASP A 211 -0.33 -26.18 1.26
CA ASP A 211 -0.12 -24.82 1.82
C ASP A 211 -1.35 -24.33 2.60
N PHE A 212 -2.55 -24.66 2.10
CA PHE A 212 -3.80 -24.33 2.77
C PHE A 212 -3.96 -25.04 4.11
N LEU A 213 -3.59 -26.32 4.20
CA LEU A 213 -3.59 -27.07 5.46
C LEU A 213 -2.57 -26.49 6.45
N ILE A 214 -1.36 -26.16 5.96
CA ILE A 214 -0.32 -25.50 6.76
C ILE A 214 -0.83 -24.16 7.32
N LEU A 215 -1.52 -23.37 6.50
CA LEU A 215 -2.15 -22.12 6.93
C LEU A 215 -3.12 -22.36 8.09
N CYS A 216 -4.03 -23.32 7.92
CA CYS A 216 -5.07 -23.60 8.89
C CYS A 216 -4.50 -24.11 10.22
N GLU A 217 -3.59 -25.08 10.15
CA GLU A 217 -2.91 -25.62 11.33
C GLU A 217 -2.12 -24.53 12.06
N SER A 218 -1.38 -23.69 11.32
CA SER A 218 -0.61 -22.57 11.90
C SER A 218 -1.52 -21.56 12.58
N TRP A 219 -2.64 -21.16 11.96
CA TRP A 219 -3.56 -20.19 12.55
C TRP A 219 -4.21 -20.69 13.83
N LEU A 220 -4.60 -21.97 13.88
CA LEU A 220 -5.17 -22.61 15.08
C LEU A 220 -4.12 -22.75 16.19
N LYS A 221 -2.92 -23.25 15.89
CA LYS A 221 -1.84 -23.41 16.87
C LYS A 221 -1.37 -22.07 17.44
N ASN A 222 -1.24 -21.06 16.59
CA ASN A 222 -0.79 -19.73 16.98
C ASN A 222 -1.92 -18.85 17.55
N ARG A 223 -3.13 -19.38 17.70
CA ARG A 223 -4.30 -18.69 18.25
C ARG A 223 -4.51 -17.32 17.59
N LYS A 224 -4.56 -17.29 16.26
CA LYS A 224 -4.85 -16.06 15.52
C LYS A 224 -6.15 -15.42 16.06
N PRO A 225 -6.24 -14.08 16.13
CA PRO A 225 -7.41 -13.41 16.68
C PRO A 225 -8.71 -13.84 15.99
N ILE A 226 -9.79 -13.95 16.77
CA ILE A 226 -11.13 -14.17 16.22
C ILE A 226 -11.49 -13.03 15.28
N GLY A 227 -12.08 -13.37 14.14
CA GLY A 227 -12.39 -12.42 13.08
C GLY A 227 -11.25 -12.20 12.07
N THR A 228 -10.04 -12.71 12.32
CA THR A 228 -8.99 -12.74 11.29
C THR A 228 -9.50 -13.48 10.06
N LYS A 229 -9.34 -12.86 8.89
CA LYS A 229 -9.89 -13.34 7.62
C LYS A 229 -8.86 -13.27 6.51
N ILE A 230 -8.85 -14.27 5.64
CA ILE A 230 -8.11 -14.26 4.38
C ILE A 230 -9.01 -14.67 3.21
N ASN A 231 -8.94 -13.89 2.14
CA ASN A 231 -9.54 -14.19 0.85
C ASN A 231 -8.44 -14.64 -0.12
N MET A 232 -8.64 -15.78 -0.74
CA MET A 232 -7.67 -16.36 -1.67
C MET A 232 -8.33 -17.14 -2.79
N LYS A 233 -7.56 -17.46 -3.83
CA LYS A 233 -8.01 -18.38 -4.86
C LYS A 233 -7.62 -19.81 -4.53
N ILE A 234 -8.50 -20.75 -4.81
CA ILE A 234 -8.24 -22.19 -4.73
C ILE A 234 -8.76 -22.83 -6.01
N SER A 235 -8.03 -23.80 -6.56
CA SER A 235 -8.57 -24.55 -7.71
C SER A 235 -9.57 -25.61 -7.23
N THR A 236 -10.57 -25.91 -8.05
CA THR A 236 -11.56 -26.96 -7.74
C THR A 236 -10.92 -28.31 -7.44
N LYS A 237 -9.84 -28.67 -8.16
CA LYS A 237 -9.08 -29.92 -7.93
C LYS A 237 -8.43 -29.94 -6.54
N GLU A 238 -7.87 -28.82 -6.10
CA GLU A 238 -7.26 -28.72 -4.77
C GLU A 238 -8.32 -28.75 -3.66
N MET A 239 -9.52 -28.23 -3.93
CA MET A 239 -10.62 -28.27 -2.97
C MET A 239 -11.17 -29.68 -2.72
N TYR A 240 -11.25 -30.53 -3.74
CA TYR A 240 -11.63 -31.95 -3.56
C TYR A 240 -10.58 -32.72 -2.75
N LYS A 241 -9.30 -32.55 -3.07
CA LYS A 241 -8.19 -33.19 -2.33
C LYS A 241 -8.20 -32.82 -0.85
N PHE A 242 -8.60 -31.60 -0.52
CA PHE A 242 -8.71 -31.14 0.86
C PHE A 242 -9.74 -31.96 1.65
N VAL A 243 -10.95 -32.13 1.12
CA VAL A 243 -12.04 -32.88 1.76
C VAL A 243 -11.64 -34.34 2.03
N GLU A 244 -10.84 -34.93 1.14
CA GLU A 244 -10.36 -36.31 1.26
C GLU A 244 -9.15 -36.49 2.20
N ARG A 245 -8.41 -35.43 2.56
CA ARG A 245 -7.10 -35.52 3.26
C ARG A 245 -7.08 -35.02 4.70
N SER A 246 -8.19 -34.51 5.25
CA SER A 246 -8.19 -33.93 6.61
C SER A 246 -7.83 -34.89 7.75
N ASP A 247 -7.73 -36.19 7.48
CA ASP A 247 -7.77 -37.28 8.48
C ASP A 247 -6.58 -37.44 9.45
N PHE A 248 -5.59 -36.55 9.50
CA PHE A 248 -4.42 -36.79 10.37
C PHE A 248 -4.18 -35.84 11.54
N LYS A 249 -4.75 -34.62 11.58
CA LYS A 249 -4.66 -33.67 12.74
C LYS A 249 -5.78 -32.64 12.85
N LEU A 250 -6.56 -32.45 11.80
CA LEU A 250 -7.55 -31.39 11.70
C LEU A 250 -8.92 -32.05 11.55
N LEU A 251 -9.85 -31.74 12.45
CA LEU A 251 -11.22 -32.22 12.32
C LEU A 251 -11.98 -31.34 11.35
N SER A 252 -12.51 -31.93 10.29
CA SER A 252 -13.39 -31.28 9.34
C SER A 252 -14.86 -31.59 9.67
N THR A 253 -15.70 -30.56 9.73
CA THR A 253 -17.16 -30.72 9.86
C THR A 253 -17.87 -29.84 8.83
N GLU A 254 -19.03 -30.28 8.37
CA GLU A 254 -19.90 -29.47 7.52
C GLU A 254 -21.18 -29.12 8.28
N GLU A 255 -21.47 -27.82 8.42
CA GLU A 255 -22.67 -27.31 9.09
C GLU A 255 -23.27 -26.17 8.26
N ASN A 256 -24.57 -26.25 7.94
CA ASN A 256 -25.28 -25.22 7.16
C ASN A 256 -24.63 -24.88 5.80
N GLY A 257 -24.05 -25.89 5.12
CA GLY A 257 -23.36 -25.70 3.83
C GLY A 257 -22.02 -24.96 3.94
N LYS A 258 -21.47 -24.85 5.15
CA LYS A 258 -20.13 -24.32 5.41
C LYS A 258 -19.23 -25.42 5.96
N LEU A 259 -17.97 -25.36 5.55
CA LEU A 259 -16.93 -26.27 6.01
C LEU A 259 -16.17 -25.63 7.17
N TYR A 260 -15.98 -26.37 8.24
CA TYR A 260 -15.21 -25.95 9.41
C TYR A 260 -14.01 -26.85 9.62
N ILE A 261 -12.89 -26.26 10.02
CA ILE A 261 -11.68 -26.95 10.44
C ILE A 261 -11.41 -26.61 11.90
N SER A 262 -11.17 -27.63 12.73
CA SER A 262 -10.81 -27.42 14.12
C SER A 262 -9.67 -28.32 14.57
N MET A 263 -9.06 -27.95 15.69
CA MET A 263 -8.22 -28.83 16.50
C MET A 263 -8.95 -29.07 17.82
N ASP A 264 -8.86 -30.28 18.38
CA ASP A 264 -9.64 -30.70 19.55
C ASP A 264 -9.54 -29.73 20.73
N GLU A 265 -8.34 -29.24 21.01
CA GLU A 265 -8.04 -28.37 22.16
C GLU A 265 -8.26 -26.87 21.89
N SER A 266 -8.61 -26.46 20.67
CA SER A 266 -8.76 -25.04 20.32
C SER A 266 -10.15 -24.50 20.64
N ARG A 267 -10.22 -23.32 21.25
CA ARG A 267 -11.48 -22.55 21.44
C ARG A 267 -11.99 -21.90 20.15
N SER A 268 -11.14 -21.86 19.12
CA SER A 268 -11.47 -21.32 17.80
C SER A 268 -11.52 -22.45 16.77
N ARG A 269 -12.33 -22.25 15.74
CA ARG A 269 -12.33 -23.05 14.51
C ARG A 269 -12.14 -22.13 13.31
N ILE A 270 -11.77 -22.72 12.18
CA ILE A 270 -11.64 -22.03 10.90
C ILE A 270 -12.91 -22.31 10.11
N GLU A 271 -13.63 -21.26 9.74
CA GLU A 271 -14.76 -21.30 8.82
C GLU A 271 -14.24 -21.09 7.38
N ILE A 272 -14.63 -21.98 6.47
CA ILE A 272 -14.34 -21.90 5.05
C ILE A 272 -15.66 -21.66 4.31
N THR A 273 -15.72 -20.53 3.61
CA THR A 273 -16.86 -20.17 2.76
C THR A 273 -16.42 -20.12 1.31
N ILE A 274 -17.07 -20.92 0.47
CA ILE A 274 -16.90 -20.88 -0.99
C ILE A 274 -17.65 -19.65 -1.51
N MET A 275 -16.94 -18.74 -2.16
CA MET A 275 -17.53 -17.54 -2.75
C MET A 275 -17.86 -17.73 -4.22
N SER A 276 -16.99 -18.41 -4.96
CA SER A 276 -17.11 -18.76 -6.37
C SER A 276 -16.31 -20.03 -6.64
N SER A 277 -16.38 -20.54 -7.87
CA SER A 277 -15.67 -21.76 -8.30
C SER A 277 -14.14 -21.71 -8.09
N ASP A 278 -13.56 -20.51 -7.95
CA ASP A 278 -12.12 -20.31 -7.78
C ASP A 278 -11.75 -19.47 -6.54
N ARG A 279 -12.70 -19.14 -5.65
CA ARG A 279 -12.45 -18.25 -4.50
C ARG A 279 -13.05 -18.76 -3.21
N ILE A 280 -12.25 -18.67 -2.16
CA ILE A 280 -12.65 -18.99 -0.79
C ILE A 280 -12.36 -17.83 0.16
N THR A 281 -13.21 -17.70 1.16
CA THR A 281 -12.96 -16.97 2.39
C THR A 281 -12.60 -17.97 3.47
N VAL A 282 -11.50 -17.73 4.17
CA VAL A 282 -11.12 -18.46 5.38
C VAL A 282 -11.19 -17.48 6.55
N LYS A 283 -11.85 -17.84 7.63
CA LYS A 283 -12.06 -16.96 8.78
C LYS A 283 -11.87 -17.71 10.09
N VAL A 284 -11.18 -17.09 11.05
CA VAL A 284 -11.12 -17.59 12.42
C VAL A 284 -12.40 -17.20 13.15
N VAL A 285 -13.11 -18.19 13.69
CA VAL A 285 -14.37 -18.04 14.43
C VAL A 285 -14.31 -18.80 15.75
N ASN A 286 -15.26 -18.55 16.65
CA ASN A 286 -15.38 -19.36 17.86
C ASN A 286 -15.88 -20.77 17.56
N LYS A 287 -15.50 -21.71 18.42
CA LYS A 287 -16.02 -23.09 18.44
C LYS A 287 -17.39 -23.20 19.15
N ASP A 288 -17.95 -22.07 19.57
CA ASP A 288 -19.26 -21.97 20.24
C ASP A 288 -20.41 -22.60 19.42
#